data_AF-A0A3N7EAM6-F1
#
_entry.id   AF-A0A3N7EAM6-F1
#
_cell.length_a   1.000
_cell.length_b   1.000
_cell.length_c   1.000
_cell.angle_alpha   90.00
_cell.angle_beta   90.00
_cell.angle_gamma   90.00
#
_symmetry.space_group_name_H-M   'P 1'
#
loop_
_entity.id
_entity.type
_entity.pdbx_description
1 polymer ?
#
loop_
_entity_poly.entity_id
_entity_poly.type
_entity_poly.pdbx_seq_one_letter_code
_entity_poly.pdbx_strand_id
1 'polypeptide(L)'
;MNTYRYTFAAACPGNGEQIIYSLELQNADMVRVEHIKTACALHREGFQEHIAQDLHSRFGGRLTLRAMHHGVEIETVLGAIQP
;
A
#
# COMPACT_ATOMS: atom_id res chain seq x y z
N MET A 1 3.87 -3.26 -18.59
CA MET A 1 3.77 -2.69 -17.23
C MET A 1 2.34 -2.26 -16.98
N ASN A 2 1.66 -2.90 -16.03
CA ASN A 2 0.31 -2.54 -15.58
C ASN A 2 0.42 -1.65 -14.34
N THR A 3 -0.49 -0.70 -14.17
CA THR A 3 -0.57 0.12 -12.95
C THR A 3 -1.95 -0.01 -12.32
N TYR A 4 -1.97 -0.36 -11.05
CA TYR A 4 -3.16 -0.51 -10.23
C TYR A 4 -3.17 0.57 -9.16
N ARG A 5 -4.32 1.21 -8.95
CA ARG A 5 -4.51 2.19 -7.89
C ARG A 5 -5.71 1.81 -7.04
N TYR A 6 -5.53 1.83 -5.73
CA TYR A 6 -6.58 1.50 -4.79
C TYR A 6 -6.42 2.28 -3.50
N THR A 7 -7.55 2.68 -2.92
CA THR A 7 -7.61 3.38 -1.64
C THR A 7 -8.22 2.47 -0.59
N PHE A 8 -7.59 2.40 0.58
CA PHE A 8 -8.08 1.62 1.71
C PHE A 8 -7.79 2.33 3.03
N ALA A 9 -8.44 1.89 4.10
CA ALA A 9 -8.24 2.42 5.44
C ALA A 9 -7.57 1.38 6.33
N ALA A 10 -6.67 1.83 7.21
CA ALA A 10 -6.16 1.04 8.33
C ALA A 10 -5.99 1.95 9.55
N ALA A 11 -6.11 1.38 10.75
CA ALA A 11 -5.86 2.11 11.99
C ALA A 11 -4.35 2.31 12.23
N CYS A 12 -3.98 3.47 12.77
CA CYS A 12 -2.65 3.67 13.33
C CYS A 12 -2.54 2.95 14.68
N PRO A 13 -1.54 2.07 14.90
CA PRO A 13 -1.34 1.41 16.19
C PRO A 13 -1.07 2.39 17.35
N GLY A 14 -0.52 3.57 17.05
CA GLY A 14 -0.12 4.55 18.06
C GLY A 14 -1.27 5.32 18.71
N ASN A 15 -2.40 5.48 18.01
CA ASN A 15 -3.51 6.30 18.49
C ASN A 15 -4.92 5.81 18.05
N GLY A 16 -5.02 4.74 17.26
CA GLY A 16 -6.29 4.19 16.78
C GLY A 16 -6.98 4.99 15.68
N GLU A 17 -6.41 6.10 15.20
CA GLU A 17 -7.00 6.88 14.12
C GLU A 17 -7.03 6.10 12.80
N GLN A 18 -8.11 6.25 12.05
CA GLN A 18 -8.22 5.69 10.71
C GLN A 18 -7.43 6.54 9.72
N ILE A 19 -6.44 5.93 9.09
CA ILE A 19 -5.63 6.55 8.03
C ILE A 19 -6.13 6.03 6.68
N ILE A 20 -6.31 6.95 5.73
CA ILE A 20 -6.64 6.62 4.35
C ILE A 20 -5.35 6.52 3.54
N TYR A 21 -5.06 5.32 3.05
CA TYR A 21 -3.89 5.02 2.23
C TYR A 21 -4.25 5.00 0.74
N SER A 22 -3.39 5.60 -0.08
CA SER A 22 -3.40 5.48 -1.53
C SER A 22 -2.27 4.55 -1.95
N LEU A 23 -2.63 3.35 -2.43
CA LEU A 23 -1.73 2.38 -3.03
C LEU A 23 -1.60 2.65 -4.53
N GLU A 24 -0.37 2.71 -5.02
CA GLU A 24 -0.02 2.49 -6.42
C GLU A 24 0.88 1.26 -6.54
N LEU A 25 0.47 0.29 -7.36
CA LEU A 25 1.23 -0.91 -7.66
C LEU A 25 1.49 -0.99 -9.15
N GLN A 26 2.76 -1.09 -9.52
CA GLN A 26 3.22 -1.29 -10.89
C GLN A 26 3.82 -2.69 -11.03
N ASN A 27 3.33 -3.47 -11.99
CA ASN A 27 3.76 -4.86 -12.19
C ASN A 27 3.88 -5.20 -13.68
N ALA A 28 4.85 -6.04 -14.05
CA ALA A 28 5.01 -6.55 -15.41
C ALA A 28 3.87 -7.52 -15.77
N ASP A 29 3.48 -8.35 -14.81
CA ASP A 29 2.42 -9.35 -14.96
C ASP A 29 1.05 -8.79 -14.55
N MET A 30 -0.01 -9.52 -14.89
CA MET A 30 -1.36 -9.20 -14.45
C MET A 30 -1.54 -9.59 -12.98
N VAL A 31 -1.86 -8.61 -12.14
CA VAL A 31 -2.32 -8.82 -10.75
C VAL A 31 -3.85 -8.78 -10.73
N ARG A 32 -4.48 -9.78 -10.10
CA ARG A 32 -5.94 -9.80 -9.91
C ARG A 32 -6.37 -8.69 -8.95
N VAL A 33 -7.32 -7.85 -9.36
CA VAL A 33 -7.78 -6.72 -8.55
C VAL A 33 -8.44 -7.15 -7.25
N GLU A 34 -9.08 -8.32 -7.24
CA GLU A 34 -9.65 -8.93 -6.05
C GLU A 34 -8.57 -9.24 -5.01
N HIS A 35 -7.40 -9.70 -5.43
CA HIS A 35 -6.29 -9.99 -4.53
C HIS A 35 -5.73 -8.70 -3.91
N ILE A 36 -5.65 -7.62 -4.68
CA ILE A 36 -5.24 -6.30 -4.17
C ILE A 36 -6.22 -5.84 -3.08
N LYS A 37 -7.53 -5.88 -3.38
CA LYS A 37 -8.58 -5.50 -2.42
C LYS A 37 -8.52 -6.35 -1.15
N THR A 38 -8.41 -7.68 -1.30
CA THR A 38 -8.33 -8.59 -0.16
C THR A 38 -7.09 -8.34 0.68
N ALA A 39 -5.91 -8.18 0.06
CA ALA A 39 -4.67 -7.92 0.80
C ALA A 39 -4.75 -6.59 1.58
N CYS A 40 -5.19 -5.52 0.94
CA CYS A 40 -5.41 -4.23 1.62
C CYS A 40 -6.39 -4.35 2.80
N ALA A 41 -7.50 -5.09 2.63
CA ALA A 41 -8.51 -5.26 3.68
C ALA A 41 -8.05 -6.11 4.88
N LEU A 42 -6.98 -6.90 4.74
CA LEU A 42 -6.39 -7.64 5.86
C LEU A 42 -5.63 -6.72 6.81
N HIS A 43 -5.19 -5.55 6.36
CA HIS A 43 -4.56 -4.54 7.20
C HIS A 43 -5.62 -3.70 7.91
N ARG A 44 -6.14 -4.22 9.03
CA ARG A 44 -7.04 -3.44 9.90
C ARG A 44 -6.31 -2.38 10.70
N GLU A 45 -5.04 -2.63 11.00
CA GLU A 45 -4.14 -1.78 11.78
C GLU A 45 -2.69 -2.03 11.31
N GLY A 46 -1.84 -1.00 11.35
CA GLY A 46 -0.41 -1.15 11.09
C GLY A 46 0.30 0.17 10.79
N PHE A 47 1.63 0.18 10.94
CA PHE A 47 2.46 1.29 10.45
C PHE A 47 2.61 1.21 8.92
N GLN A 48 2.68 2.36 8.25
CA GLN A 48 2.68 2.44 6.79
C GLN A 48 3.80 1.60 6.17
N GLU A 49 4.99 1.65 6.75
CA GLU A 49 6.18 0.95 6.28
C GLU A 49 6.00 -0.57 6.32
N HIS A 50 5.40 -1.09 7.39
CA HIS A 50 5.10 -2.51 7.52
C HIS A 50 4.00 -2.96 6.57
N ILE A 51 2.94 -2.16 6.42
CA ILE A 51 1.87 -2.43 5.44
C ILE A 51 2.46 -2.46 4.02
N ALA A 52 3.30 -1.48 3.67
CA ALA A 52 3.95 -1.43 2.37
C ALA A 52 4.85 -2.65 2.14
N GLN A 53 5.64 -3.06 3.13
CA GLN A 53 6.49 -4.25 3.05
C GLN A 53 5.69 -5.53 2.84
N ASP A 54 4.59 -5.74 3.59
CA ASP A 54 3.73 -6.91 3.42
C ASP A 54 3.10 -6.93 2.02
N LEU A 55 2.50 -5.81 1.57
CA LEU A 55 1.91 -5.71 0.24
C LEU A 55 2.95 -5.95 -0.87
N HIS A 56 4.15 -5.38 -0.73
CA HIS A 56 5.23 -5.60 -1.69
C HIS A 56 5.72 -7.05 -1.68
N SER A 57 5.78 -7.70 -0.51
CA SER A 57 6.16 -9.12 -0.44
C SER A 57 5.17 -10.04 -1.16
N ARG A 58 3.88 -9.67 -1.20
CA ARG A 58 2.82 -10.42 -1.88
C ARG A 58 2.81 -10.21 -3.38
N PHE A 59 3.00 -8.98 -3.82
CA PHE A 59 2.78 -8.59 -5.22
C PHE A 59 4.07 -8.33 -6.00
N GLY A 60 5.19 -8.09 -5.32
CA GLY A 60 6.43 -7.63 -5.94
C GLY A 60 6.24 -6.32 -6.70
N GLY A 61 6.99 -6.17 -7.80
CA GLY A 61 6.92 -5.00 -8.67
C GLY A 61 7.41 -3.72 -7.98
N ARG A 62 6.89 -2.57 -8.43
CA ARG A 62 7.10 -1.28 -7.76
C ARG A 62 5.84 -0.91 -7.01
N LEU A 63 5.98 -0.62 -5.73
CA LEU A 63 4.88 -0.24 -4.84
C LEU A 63 5.14 1.14 -4.28
N THR A 64 4.12 2.00 -4.31
CA THR A 64 4.11 3.27 -3.58
C THR A 64 2.87 3.32 -2.70
N LEU A 65 3.07 3.60 -1.42
CA LEU A 65 1.99 3.81 -0.46
C LEU A 65 2.09 5.24 0.07
N ARG A 66 0.99 5.97 0.00
CA ARG A 66 0.89 7.36 0.47
C ARG A 66 -0.25 7.53 1.45
N ALA A 67 -0.01 8.30 2.50
CA ALA A 67 -1.07 8.75 3.40
C ALA A 67 -0.70 10.06 4.10
N MET A 68 -1.71 10.65 4.75
CA MET A 68 -1.58 11.80 5.63
C MET A 68 -1.88 11.35 7.07
N HIS A 69 -0.99 11.63 8.01
CA HIS A 69 -1.20 11.36 9.44
C HIS A 69 -0.68 12.53 10.27
N HIS A 70 -1.53 13.12 11.13
CA HIS A 70 -1.19 14.31 11.93
C HIS A 70 -0.63 15.50 11.13
N GLY A 71 -1.10 15.70 9.90
CA GLY A 71 -0.59 16.77 9.03
C GLY A 71 0.77 16.47 8.40
N VAL A 72 1.31 15.27 8.58
CA VAL A 72 2.51 14.77 7.90
C VAL A 72 2.10 13.86 6.76
N GLU A 73 2.55 14.19 5.55
CA GLU A 73 2.48 13.27 4.40
C GLU A 73 3.61 12.25 4.51
N ILE A 74 3.26 10.98 4.36
CA ILE A 74 4.20 9.87 4.40
C ILE A 74 4.13 9.16 3.05
N GLU A 75 5.27 9.03 2.38
CA GLU A 75 5.42 8.23 1.16
C GLU A 75 6.41 7.09 1.40
N THR A 76 5.96 5.85 1.20
CA THR A 76 6.83 4.68 1.22
C THR A 76 6.90 4.08 -0.17
N VAL A 77 8.11 4.00 -0.73
CA VAL A 77 8.38 3.45 -2.07
C VAL A 77 9.23 2.18 -1.93
N LEU A 78 8.79 1.09 -2.55
CA LEU A 78 9.48 -0.19 -2.60
C LEU A 78 9.60 -0.69 -4.04
N GLY A 79 10.69 -1.43 -4.32
CA GLY A 79 11.01 -1.93 -5.66
C GLY A 79 11.65 -0.87 -6.55
N ALA A 80 12.34 -1.33 -7.61
CA ALA A 80 12.94 -0.45 -8.60
C ALA A 80 11.96 -0.14 -9.75
N ILE A 81 12.14 1.02 -10.39
CA ILE A 81 11.59 1.25 -11.72
C ILE A 81 12.34 0.32 -12.65
N GLN A 82 11.71 -0.76 -13.11
CA GLN A 82 12.27 -1.49 -14.24
C GLN A 82 12.02 -0.65 -15.50
N PRO A 83 13.08 -0.35 -16.29
CA PRO A 83 12.98 0.47 -17.49
C PRO A 83 12.08 -0.15 -18.56
#